data_AF-A0A527ZZL3-F1
#
_entry.id   AF-A0A527ZZL3-F1
#
_cell.length_a   1.000
_cell.length_b   1.000
_cell.length_c   1.000
_cell.angle_alpha   90.00
_cell.angle_beta   90.00
_cell.angle_gamma   90.00
#
_symmetry.space_group_name_H-M   'P 1'
#
loop_
_entity.id
_entity.type
_entity.pdbx_description
1 polymer ?
#
loop_
_entity_poly.entity_id
_entity_poly.type
_entity_poly.pdbx_seq_one_letter_code
_entity_poly.pdbx_strand_id
1 'polypeptide(L)'
;HSRLPAGDGSVDAMIGVVQTRDVLAAMLGGRALDPRRHVRTAPIVHDQADALDVLSTLKESNVPMALVHDEYGHFEGIVTPADILEAITGVFRADLDAGDEENAVKREDGSWLLAGYMQADEMADVLGIDLPENRDYETVAGYVLSHMHHLPTTGESVDAQGWRFEVVDLDGRRIDKLIATRLPGGHREIVR
;
A
#
# COMPACT_ATOMS: atom_id res chain seq x y z
N HIS A 1 0.60 -10.05 -15.82
CA HIS A 1 1.98 -10.12 -15.28
C HIS A 1 2.93 -10.76 -16.29
N SER A 2 4.14 -10.23 -16.44
CA SER A 2 5.15 -10.72 -17.39
C SER A 2 6.17 -11.70 -16.79
N ARG A 3 6.14 -11.90 -15.47
CA ARG A 3 7.09 -12.69 -14.67
C ARG A 3 6.33 -13.44 -13.57
N LEU A 4 6.74 -14.67 -13.31
CA LEU A 4 6.13 -15.56 -12.33
C LEU A 4 7.20 -16.15 -11.42
N PRO A 5 7.07 -16.09 -10.09
CA PRO A 5 7.96 -16.82 -9.18
C PRO A 5 7.87 -18.33 -9.41
N ALA A 6 8.99 -19.03 -9.28
CA ALA A 6 9.09 -20.48 -9.47
C ALA A 6 9.64 -21.14 -8.20
N GLY A 7 8.91 -22.11 -7.67
CA GLY A 7 9.32 -22.96 -6.55
C GLY A 7 9.46 -24.43 -6.96
N ASP A 8 10.27 -25.19 -6.24
CA ASP A 8 10.45 -26.63 -6.43
C ASP A 8 9.65 -27.41 -5.38
N GLY A 9 8.40 -27.71 -5.70
CA GLY A 9 7.52 -28.53 -4.85
C GLY A 9 7.00 -27.85 -3.57
N SER A 10 7.53 -26.69 -3.20
CA SER A 10 7.06 -25.83 -2.09
C SER A 10 7.24 -24.35 -2.42
N VAL A 11 6.44 -23.50 -1.78
CA VAL A 11 6.60 -22.03 -1.78
C VAL A 11 7.83 -21.58 -0.99
N ASP A 12 8.34 -22.38 -0.06
CA ASP A 12 9.59 -22.11 0.66
C ASP A 12 10.82 -22.55 -0.13
N ALA A 13 10.62 -23.36 -1.17
CA ALA A 13 11.68 -23.87 -2.03
C ALA A 13 11.77 -23.04 -3.32
N MET A 14 11.88 -21.71 -3.19
CA MET A 14 11.93 -20.81 -4.34
C MET A 14 13.25 -20.97 -5.11
N ILE A 15 13.14 -21.25 -6.41
CA ILE A 15 14.28 -21.49 -7.31
C ILE A 15 14.51 -20.37 -8.31
N GLY A 16 13.62 -19.38 -8.39
CA GLY A 16 13.80 -18.18 -9.19
C GLY A 16 12.51 -17.66 -9.82
N VAL A 17 12.63 -17.15 -11.04
CA VAL A 17 11.54 -16.48 -11.76
C VAL A 17 11.49 -16.94 -13.22
N VAL A 18 10.29 -17.12 -13.76
CA VAL A 18 10.02 -17.47 -15.15
C VAL A 18 9.37 -16.29 -15.87
N GLN A 19 9.80 -16.00 -17.09
CA GLN A 19 9.17 -14.99 -17.94
C GLN A 19 8.11 -15.64 -18.82
N THR A 20 6.87 -15.15 -18.75
CA THR A 20 5.74 -15.73 -19.49
C THR A 20 5.98 -15.74 -21.00
N ARG A 21 6.69 -14.74 -21.53
CA ARG A 21 7.07 -14.67 -22.95
C ARG A 21 8.00 -15.81 -23.39
N ASP A 22 8.92 -16.23 -22.53
CA ASP A 22 9.90 -17.26 -22.84
C ASP A 22 9.21 -18.63 -22.91
N VAL A 23 8.27 -18.86 -21.98
CA VAL A 23 7.41 -20.04 -21.95
C VAL A 23 6.49 -20.08 -23.17
N LEU A 24 5.83 -18.97 -23.49
CA LEU A 24 4.95 -18.88 -24.66
C LEU A 24 5.71 -19.14 -25.97
N ALA A 25 6.90 -18.55 -26.13
CA ALA A 25 7.75 -18.78 -27.28
C ALA A 25 8.15 -20.26 -27.43
N ALA A 26 8.44 -20.95 -26.33
CA ALA A 26 8.76 -22.38 -26.33
C ALA A 26 7.56 -23.24 -26.76
N MET A 27 6.35 -22.91 -26.27
CA MET A 27 5.11 -23.61 -26.63
C MET A 27 4.75 -23.42 -28.11
N LEU A 28 4.86 -22.19 -28.63
CA LEU A 28 4.61 -21.89 -30.04
C LEU A 28 5.62 -22.58 -30.98
N GLY A 29 6.82 -22.90 -30.49
CA GLY A 29 7.84 -23.65 -31.22
C GLY A 29 7.58 -25.16 -31.32
N GLY A 30 6.47 -25.67 -30.80
CA GLY A 30 6.08 -27.09 -30.89
C GLY A 30 6.96 -28.04 -30.06
N ARG A 31 7.72 -27.52 -29.10
CA ARG A 31 8.57 -28.32 -28.20
C ARG A 31 7.79 -28.69 -26.94
N ALA A 32 8.13 -29.83 -26.35
CA ALA A 32 7.67 -30.15 -25.00
C ALA A 32 8.15 -29.05 -24.03
N LEU A 33 7.21 -28.43 -23.31
CA LEU A 33 7.54 -27.38 -22.35
C LEU A 33 8.22 -28.01 -21.13
N ASP A 34 9.45 -27.57 -20.87
CA ASP A 34 10.17 -27.86 -19.63
C ASP A 34 10.35 -26.53 -18.87
N PRO A 35 9.45 -26.20 -17.92
CA PRO A 35 9.46 -24.92 -17.22
C PRO A 35 10.78 -24.65 -16.48
N ARG A 36 11.45 -25.71 -15.99
CA ARG A 36 12.71 -25.59 -15.24
C ARG A 36 13.82 -24.96 -16.07
N ARG A 37 13.84 -25.18 -17.39
CA ARG A 37 14.82 -24.57 -18.30
C ARG A 37 14.64 -23.06 -18.50
N HIS A 38 13.46 -22.54 -18.13
CA HIS A 38 13.12 -21.13 -18.25
C HIS A 38 13.21 -20.39 -16.92
N VAL A 39 13.56 -21.09 -15.83
CA VAL A 39 13.82 -20.47 -14.53
C VAL A 39 15.12 -19.68 -14.62
N ARG A 40 15.03 -18.40 -14.29
CA ARG A 40 16.17 -17.51 -14.12
C ARG A 40 16.35 -17.27 -12.63
N THR A 41 17.59 -17.30 -12.17
CA THR A 41 17.93 -16.94 -10.79
C THR A 41 17.49 -15.50 -10.52
N ALA A 42 16.69 -15.32 -9.48
CA ALA A 42 16.35 -14.02 -8.94
C ALA A 42 17.16 -13.79 -7.67
N PRO A 43 17.59 -12.55 -7.38
CA PRO A 43 18.23 -12.22 -6.11
C PRO A 43 17.27 -12.49 -4.96
N ILE A 44 17.84 -12.91 -3.84
CA ILE A 44 17.14 -13.05 -2.57
C ILE A 44 17.48 -11.84 -1.71
N VAL A 45 16.47 -11.22 -1.12
CA VAL A 45 16.62 -10.08 -0.19
C VAL A 45 15.87 -10.38 1.10
N HIS A 46 16.31 -9.76 2.20
CA HIS A 46 15.61 -9.81 3.47
C HIS A 46 14.48 -8.78 3.50
N ASP A 47 13.41 -9.08 4.21
CA ASP A 47 12.27 -8.18 4.49
C ASP A 47 12.69 -6.88 5.21
N GLN A 48 13.73 -6.95 6.05
CA GLN A 48 14.30 -5.81 6.77
C GLN A 48 15.39 -5.06 5.98
N ALA A 49 15.62 -5.38 4.70
CA ALA A 49 16.67 -4.75 3.91
C ALA A 49 16.34 -3.29 3.53
N ASP A 50 17.37 -2.43 3.46
CA ASP A 50 17.19 -1.04 3.02
C ASP A 50 16.73 -0.97 1.55
N ALA A 51 15.76 -0.10 1.29
CA ALA A 51 15.17 0.05 -0.03
C ALA A 51 16.21 0.39 -1.13
N LEU A 52 17.20 1.22 -0.86
CA LEU A 52 18.24 1.59 -1.83
C LEU A 52 19.21 0.43 -2.09
N ASP A 53 19.46 -0.41 -1.10
CA ASP A 53 20.27 -1.62 -1.25
C ASP A 53 19.53 -2.68 -2.09
N VAL A 54 18.24 -2.86 -1.84
CA VAL A 54 17.38 -3.72 -2.67
C VAL A 54 17.31 -3.19 -4.10
N LEU A 55 17.17 -1.88 -4.31
CA LEU A 55 17.18 -1.27 -5.64
C LEU A 55 18.51 -1.51 -6.36
N SER A 56 19.63 -1.39 -5.65
CA SER A 56 20.96 -1.63 -6.20
C SER A 56 21.13 -3.10 -6.61
N THR A 57 20.68 -4.02 -5.77
CA THR A 57 20.64 -5.46 -6.06
C THR A 57 19.80 -5.77 -7.32
N LEU A 58 18.63 -5.15 -7.42
CA LEU A 58 17.73 -5.32 -8.57
C LEU A 58 18.32 -4.74 -9.87
N LYS A 59 19.11 -3.66 -9.81
CA LYS A 59 19.78 -3.06 -10.97
C LYS A 59 20.85 -3.98 -11.58
N GLU A 60 21.53 -4.76 -10.74
CA GLU A 60 22.58 -5.69 -11.16
C GLU A 60 22.03 -7.07 -11.56
N SER A 61 20.78 -7.37 -11.19
CA SER A 61 20.13 -8.64 -11.46
C SER A 61 19.76 -8.83 -12.94
N ASN A 62 19.89 -10.07 -13.42
CA ASN A 62 19.40 -10.51 -14.72
C ASN A 62 17.86 -10.42 -14.88
N VAL A 63 17.15 -10.34 -13.76
CA VAL A 63 15.70 -10.21 -13.70
C VAL A 63 15.33 -9.10 -12.72
N PRO A 64 14.55 -8.09 -13.12
CA PRO A 64 14.14 -7.01 -12.24
C PRO A 64 12.96 -7.45 -11.36
N MET A 65 13.23 -8.42 -10.49
CA MET A 65 12.35 -8.98 -9.46
C MET A 65 13.25 -9.71 -8.45
N ALA A 66 13.02 -9.48 -7.16
CA ALA A 66 13.69 -10.18 -6.06
C ALA A 66 12.68 -11.01 -5.27
N LEU A 67 13.18 -12.08 -4.65
CA LEU A 67 12.43 -12.95 -3.74
C LEU A 67 12.73 -12.51 -2.31
N VAL A 68 11.69 -12.12 -1.57
CA VAL A 68 11.80 -11.63 -0.20
C VAL A 68 11.65 -12.80 0.77
N HIS A 69 12.59 -12.91 1.70
CA HIS A 69 12.55 -13.90 2.77
C HIS A 69 12.75 -13.23 4.14
N ASP A 70 12.18 -13.85 5.18
CA ASP A 70 12.42 -13.46 6.57
C ASP A 70 13.81 -13.94 7.06
N GLU A 71 14.13 -13.71 8.33
CA GLU A 71 15.40 -14.14 8.94
C GLU A 71 15.50 -15.65 9.15
N TYR A 72 14.38 -16.37 9.09
CA TYR A 72 14.30 -17.82 9.22
C TYR A 72 14.33 -18.52 7.85
N GLY A 73 14.38 -17.77 6.75
CA GLY A 73 14.42 -18.26 5.39
C GLY A 73 13.04 -18.66 4.82
N HIS A 74 11.94 -18.26 5.47
CA HIS A 74 10.61 -18.40 4.89
C HIS A 74 10.40 -17.38 3.77
N PHE A 75 9.71 -17.80 2.73
CA PHE A 75 9.34 -16.93 1.63
C PHE A 75 8.16 -16.04 2.03
N GLU A 76 8.37 -14.73 2.04
CA GLU A 76 7.30 -13.77 2.35
C GLU A 76 6.64 -13.20 1.08
N GLY A 77 7.41 -13.04 0.00
CA GLY A 77 6.87 -12.46 -1.22
C GLY A 77 7.91 -12.02 -2.24
N ILE A 78 7.52 -11.06 -3.08
CA ILE A 78 8.36 -10.51 -4.13
C ILE A 78 8.39 -9.00 -4.09
N VAL A 79 9.47 -8.43 -4.61
CA VAL A 79 9.61 -7.00 -4.80
C VAL A 79 10.23 -6.70 -6.16
N THR A 80 9.82 -5.59 -6.76
CA THR A 80 10.28 -5.10 -8.06
C THR A 80 10.84 -3.69 -7.93
N PRO A 81 11.60 -3.20 -8.93
CA PRO A 81 12.08 -1.83 -8.90
C PRO A 81 10.96 -0.78 -8.81
N ALA A 82 9.77 -1.08 -9.34
CA ALA A 82 8.62 -0.18 -9.26
C ALA A 82 8.17 -0.01 -7.81
N ASP A 83 8.02 -1.12 -7.07
CA ASP A 83 7.62 -1.10 -5.66
C ASP A 83 8.62 -0.31 -4.80
N ILE A 84 9.93 -0.48 -5.06
CA ILE A 84 10.98 0.27 -4.34
C ILE A 84 10.96 1.75 -4.70
N LEU A 85 10.80 2.09 -5.97
CA LEU A 85 10.71 3.49 -6.39
C LEU A 85 9.48 4.15 -5.80
N GLU A 86 8.33 3.47 -5.81
CA GLU A 86 7.08 3.94 -5.19
C GLU A 86 7.26 4.18 -3.68
N ALA A 87 7.94 3.30 -2.97
CA ALA A 87 8.22 3.49 -1.54
C ALA A 87 9.12 4.73 -1.27
N ILE A 88 10.06 5.03 -2.18
CA ILE A 88 10.97 6.18 -2.05
C ILE A 88 10.27 7.49 -2.45
N THR A 89 9.53 7.48 -3.55
CA THR A 89 8.91 8.69 -4.12
C THR A 89 7.54 8.99 -3.55
N GLY A 90 6.91 8.02 -2.88
CA GLY A 90 5.47 8.00 -2.67
C GLY A 90 4.71 7.74 -3.96
N VAL A 91 3.38 7.69 -3.87
CA VAL A 91 2.49 7.53 -5.03
C VAL A 91 2.45 8.83 -5.82
N PHE A 92 2.87 8.81 -7.10
CA PHE A 92 2.72 9.97 -7.98
C PHE A 92 1.24 10.21 -8.28
N ARG A 93 0.77 11.46 -8.20
CA ARG A 93 -0.63 11.85 -8.54
C ARG A 93 -1.07 11.38 -9.93
N ALA A 94 -0.13 11.16 -10.85
CA ALA A 94 -0.40 10.70 -12.22
C ALA A 94 -0.63 9.18 -12.35
N ASP A 95 -0.15 8.37 -11.40
CA ASP A 95 -0.42 6.92 -11.38
C ASP A 95 -1.79 6.60 -10.74
N LEU A 96 -2.46 7.63 -10.19
CA LEU A 96 -3.84 7.57 -9.70
C LEU A 96 -4.89 7.76 -10.82
N ASP A 97 -4.48 8.02 -12.06
CA ASP A 97 -5.44 8.35 -13.12
C ASP A 97 -5.93 7.11 -13.88
N ALA A 98 -6.98 6.47 -13.36
CA ALA A 98 -7.98 5.74 -14.16
C ALA A 98 -9.32 5.51 -13.41
N GLY A 99 -9.95 6.57 -12.91
CA GLY A 99 -11.40 6.57 -12.64
C GLY A 99 -11.81 7.32 -11.36
N ASP A 100 -12.16 8.60 -11.50
CA ASP A 100 -13.16 9.35 -10.72
C ASP A 100 -13.57 8.80 -9.33
N GLU A 101 -12.63 8.67 -8.41
CA GLU A 101 -12.94 8.78 -6.98
C GLU A 101 -12.03 9.87 -6.42
N GLU A 102 -12.58 11.09 -6.29
CA GLU A 102 -11.90 12.17 -5.58
C GLU A 102 -11.46 11.64 -4.20
N ASN A 103 -10.20 11.88 -3.81
CA ASN A 103 -9.65 11.48 -2.49
C ASN A 103 -10.54 11.94 -1.32
N ALA A 104 -11.33 12.99 -1.55
CA ALA A 104 -12.36 13.49 -0.67
C ALA A 104 -13.62 13.84 -1.47
N VAL A 105 -14.72 13.16 -1.20
CA VAL A 105 -16.05 13.45 -1.78
C VAL A 105 -16.96 14.02 -0.70
N LYS A 106 -17.46 15.23 -0.91
CA LYS A 106 -18.46 15.81 0.00
C LYS A 106 -19.83 15.20 -0.26
N ARG A 107 -20.45 14.67 0.79
CA ARG A 107 -21.78 14.04 0.75
C ARG A 107 -22.87 15.08 0.98
N GLU A 108 -24.10 14.76 0.58
CA GLU A 108 -25.27 15.67 0.68
C GLU A 108 -25.57 16.12 2.12
N ASP A 109 -25.26 15.26 3.10
CA ASP A 109 -25.43 15.54 4.53
C ASP A 109 -24.32 16.44 5.12
N GLY A 110 -23.33 16.83 4.31
CA GLY A 110 -22.19 17.65 4.71
C GLY A 110 -21.03 16.87 5.33
N SER A 111 -21.14 15.54 5.45
CA SER A 111 -20.01 14.66 5.75
C SER A 111 -19.09 14.50 4.53
N TRP A 112 -17.89 14.00 4.77
CA TRP A 112 -16.90 13.70 3.73
C TRP A 112 -16.64 12.20 3.68
N LEU A 113 -16.68 11.62 2.49
CA LEU A 113 -16.06 10.32 2.23
C LEU A 113 -14.60 10.57 1.87
N LEU A 114 -13.67 10.00 2.64
CA LEU A 114 -12.23 10.19 2.50
C LEU A 114 -11.56 8.85 2.19
N ALA A 115 -10.62 8.87 1.25
CA ALA A 115 -9.73 7.75 1.01
C ALA A 115 -8.71 7.63 2.15
N GLY A 116 -8.48 6.43 2.66
CA GLY A 116 -7.53 6.17 3.75
C GLY A 116 -6.09 6.52 3.39
N TYR A 117 -5.74 6.44 2.11
CA TYR A 117 -4.42 6.81 1.58
C TYR A 117 -4.24 8.31 1.33
N MET A 118 -5.31 9.12 1.42
CA MET A 118 -5.25 10.57 1.26
C MET A 118 -4.22 11.16 2.24
N GLN A 119 -3.46 12.16 1.81
CA GLN A 119 -2.48 12.84 2.68
C GLN A 119 -3.18 13.54 3.84
N ALA A 120 -2.61 13.44 5.04
CA ALA A 120 -3.18 14.04 6.23
C ALA A 120 -3.32 15.57 6.09
N ASP A 121 -2.35 16.25 5.45
CA ASP A 121 -2.42 17.69 5.18
C ASP A 121 -3.58 18.06 4.25
N GLU A 122 -3.83 17.25 3.21
CA GLU A 122 -4.94 17.49 2.28
C GLU A 122 -6.29 17.32 3.01
N MET A 123 -6.40 16.32 3.91
CA MET A 123 -7.57 16.19 4.78
C MET A 123 -7.72 17.40 5.70
N ALA A 124 -6.63 17.89 6.27
CA ALA A 124 -6.63 19.03 7.17
C ALA A 124 -7.17 20.29 6.48
N ASP A 125 -6.75 20.55 5.25
CA ASP A 125 -7.26 21.63 4.42
C ASP A 125 -8.77 21.48 4.13
N VAL A 126 -9.21 20.26 3.76
CA VAL A 126 -10.62 19.96 3.44
C VAL A 126 -11.53 20.10 4.66
N LEU A 127 -11.07 19.64 5.83
CA LEU A 127 -11.85 19.65 7.07
C LEU A 127 -11.70 20.96 7.85
N GLY A 128 -10.69 21.78 7.52
CA GLY A 128 -10.33 23.00 8.24
C GLY A 128 -9.85 22.73 9.66
N ILE A 129 -8.96 21.75 9.82
CA ILE A 129 -8.35 21.36 11.10
C ILE A 129 -6.83 21.59 11.06
N ASP A 130 -6.20 21.74 12.22
CA ASP A 130 -4.76 21.95 12.32
C ASP A 130 -4.06 20.66 12.72
N LEU A 131 -2.99 20.28 12.02
CA LEU A 131 -2.20 19.11 12.38
C LEU A 131 -0.93 19.52 13.14
N PRO A 132 -0.48 18.74 14.16
CA PRO A 132 0.80 18.98 14.81
C PRO A 132 1.97 18.87 13.83
N GLU A 133 2.98 19.73 13.96
CA GLU A 133 4.20 19.67 13.13
C GLU A 133 5.00 18.37 13.36
N ASN A 134 5.02 17.87 14.59
CA ASN A 134 5.73 16.64 14.97
C ASN A 134 4.72 15.49 15.14
N ARG A 135 4.25 14.95 14.03
CA ARG A 135 3.32 13.81 13.97
C ARG A 135 3.99 12.57 13.39
N ASP A 136 3.49 11.40 13.78
CA ASP A 136 3.98 10.09 13.36
C ASP A 136 3.11 9.44 12.27
N TYR A 137 2.31 10.25 11.58
CA TYR A 137 1.40 9.83 10.52
C TYR A 137 1.45 10.78 9.33
N GLU A 138 1.25 10.21 8.14
CA GLU A 138 1.25 10.95 6.87
C GLU A 138 -0.09 10.87 6.12
N THR A 139 -0.96 9.94 6.50
CA THR A 139 -2.23 9.67 5.80
C THR A 139 -3.44 9.83 6.71
N VAL A 140 -4.64 9.93 6.13
CA VAL A 140 -5.91 9.95 6.87
C VAL A 140 -6.08 8.68 7.70
N ALA A 141 -5.76 7.51 7.14
CA ALA A 141 -5.79 6.27 7.91
C ALA A 141 -4.82 6.33 9.11
N GLY A 142 -3.61 6.83 8.90
CA GLY A 142 -2.63 7.03 9.98
C GLY A 142 -3.13 7.99 11.07
N TYR A 143 -3.72 9.12 10.68
CA TYR A 143 -4.35 10.07 11.59
C TYR A 143 -5.43 9.41 12.44
N VAL A 144 -6.34 8.65 11.83
CA VAL A 144 -7.44 7.99 12.56
C VAL A 144 -6.89 6.92 13.51
N LEU A 145 -5.93 6.11 13.06
CA LEU A 145 -5.27 5.09 13.89
C LEU A 145 -4.52 5.70 15.08
N SER A 146 -3.86 6.84 14.89
CA SER A 146 -3.15 7.55 15.96
C SER A 146 -4.09 8.00 17.08
N HIS A 147 -5.39 8.20 16.78
CA HIS A 147 -6.41 8.56 17.76
C HIS A 147 -7.15 7.34 18.35
N MET A 148 -7.25 6.23 17.60
CA MET A 148 -7.89 4.99 18.06
C MET A 148 -6.97 4.16 18.98
N HIS A 149 -5.65 4.20 18.77
CA HIS A 149 -4.65 3.40 19.50
C HIS A 149 -4.82 1.88 19.39
N HIS A 150 -5.61 1.40 18.43
CA HIS A 150 -5.71 0.00 18.04
C HIS A 150 -6.16 -0.10 16.59
N LEU A 151 -6.18 -1.32 16.04
CA LEU A 151 -6.74 -1.56 14.72
C LEU A 151 -8.27 -1.62 14.79
N PRO A 152 -8.98 -0.83 13.99
CA PRO A 152 -10.43 -0.73 14.07
C PRO A 152 -11.12 -1.88 13.35
N THR A 153 -12.41 -2.00 13.65
CA THR A 153 -13.36 -2.76 12.84
C THR A 153 -14.23 -1.82 11.99
N THR A 154 -14.81 -2.32 10.89
CA THR A 154 -15.75 -1.53 10.10
C THR A 154 -16.95 -1.08 10.96
N GLY A 155 -17.33 0.19 10.84
CA GLY A 155 -18.35 0.87 11.64
C GLY A 155 -17.81 1.51 12.93
N GLU A 156 -16.56 1.24 13.28
CA GLU A 156 -15.91 1.88 14.42
C GLU A 156 -15.58 3.34 14.13
N SER A 157 -15.65 4.18 15.17
CA SER A 157 -15.42 5.62 15.01
C SER A 157 -14.62 6.24 16.15
N VAL A 158 -13.94 7.34 15.82
CA VAL A 158 -13.20 8.18 16.76
C VAL A 158 -13.52 9.65 16.54
N ASP A 159 -13.62 10.41 17.62
CA ASP A 159 -13.89 11.84 17.57
C ASP A 159 -12.56 12.61 17.76
N ALA A 160 -12.27 13.53 16.84
CA ALA A 160 -11.07 14.36 16.88
C ALA A 160 -11.32 15.72 16.20
N GLN A 161 -10.83 16.80 16.82
CA GLN A 161 -10.87 18.17 16.28
C GLN A 161 -12.25 18.64 15.76
N GLY A 162 -13.33 18.25 16.44
CA GLY A 162 -14.70 18.63 16.06
C GLY A 162 -15.30 17.81 14.93
N TRP A 163 -14.66 16.69 14.57
CA TRP A 163 -15.13 15.72 13.58
C TRP A 163 -15.22 14.33 14.19
N ARG A 164 -16.18 13.52 13.71
CA ARG A 164 -16.26 12.08 13.91
C ARG A 164 -15.76 11.38 12.67
N PHE A 165 -14.76 10.52 12.82
CA PHE A 165 -14.21 9.69 11.76
C PHE A 165 -14.71 8.26 11.95
N GLU A 166 -15.45 7.73 10.98
CA GLU A 166 -15.98 6.36 10.99
C GLU A 166 -15.30 5.54 9.89
N VAL A 167 -14.82 4.35 10.24
CA VAL A 167 -14.22 3.39 9.30
C VAL A 167 -15.34 2.70 8.53
N VAL A 168 -15.43 2.94 7.22
CA VAL A 168 -16.48 2.32 6.39
C VAL A 168 -15.99 1.16 5.54
N ASP A 169 -14.68 1.12 5.25
CA ASP A 169 -14.09 0.01 4.52
C ASP A 169 -12.67 -0.32 4.99
N LEU A 170 -12.37 -1.61 5.02
CA LEU A 170 -11.07 -2.16 5.40
C LEU A 170 -10.58 -3.11 4.29
N ASP A 171 -9.37 -2.87 3.80
CA ASP A 171 -8.65 -3.81 2.95
C ASP A 171 -7.64 -4.58 3.81
N GLY A 172 -8.05 -5.76 4.26
CA GLY A 172 -7.31 -6.55 5.24
C GLY A 172 -7.19 -5.82 6.58
N ARG A 173 -6.00 -5.31 6.90
CA ARG A 173 -5.72 -4.51 8.12
C ARG A 173 -5.61 -3.00 7.84
N ARG A 174 -5.71 -2.59 6.58
CA ARG A 174 -5.58 -1.20 6.15
C ARG A 174 -6.96 -0.57 6.07
N ILE A 175 -7.09 0.66 6.57
CA ILE A 175 -8.29 1.46 6.37
C ILE A 175 -8.30 1.96 4.92
N ASP A 176 -9.31 1.57 4.14
CA ASP A 176 -9.45 1.98 2.74
C ASP A 176 -10.32 3.23 2.61
N LYS A 177 -11.46 3.29 3.29
CA LYS A 177 -12.40 4.42 3.25
C LYS A 177 -12.93 4.78 4.62
N LEU A 178 -13.13 6.09 4.82
CA LEU A 178 -13.62 6.70 6.04
C LEU A 178 -14.72 7.71 5.76
N ILE A 179 -15.64 7.88 6.69
CA ILE A 179 -16.56 9.03 6.70
C ILE A 179 -16.15 9.99 7.81
N ALA A 180 -15.91 11.25 7.47
CA ALA A 180 -15.74 12.34 8.43
C ALA A 180 -17.03 13.17 8.53
N THR A 181 -17.66 13.16 9.71
CA THR A 181 -18.89 13.91 10.00
C THR A 181 -18.61 15.03 10.98
N ARG A 182 -19.01 16.26 10.67
CA ARG A 182 -18.82 17.39 11.58
C ARG A 182 -19.70 17.21 12.81
N LEU A 183 -19.10 17.28 14.00
CA LEU A 183 -19.85 17.21 15.24
C LEU A 183 -20.68 18.50 15.41
N PRO A 184 -21.92 18.41 15.93
CA PRO A 184 -22.70 19.60 16.27
C PRO A 184 -21.93 20.42 17.31
N GLY A 185 -21.64 21.68 17.00
CA GLY A 185 -20.85 22.55 17.88
C GLY A 185 -21.48 22.66 19.27
N GLY A 186 -20.70 22.33 20.30
CA GLY A 186 -20.99 22.75 21.67
C GLY A 186 -21.12 24.27 21.70
N HIS A 187 -22.25 24.75 22.22
CA HIS A 187 -22.57 26.17 22.33
C HIS A 187 -21.43 27.00 22.92
N ARG A 188 -21.23 28.19 22.35
CA ARG A 188 -20.57 29.34 22.98
C ARG A 188 -21.02 29.50 24.44
N GLU A 189 -20.09 29.43 25.38
CA GLU A 189 -20.24 30.13 26.66
C GLU A 189 -19.51 31.47 26.55
N ILE A 190 -20.28 32.51 26.26
CA ILE A 190 -19.95 33.86 26.69
C ILE A 190 -20.20 33.86 28.20
N VAL A 191 -19.15 33.91 29.01
CA VAL A 191 -19.27 34.29 30.41
C VAL A 191 -18.48 35.57 30.63
N ARG A 192 -19.22 36.52 31.25
CA ARG A 192 -18.96 37.93 31.48
C ARG A 192 -17.64 38.26 32.17
#